data_AF-A0A6L5F7C5-F1
#
_entry.id   AF-A0A6L5F7C5-F1
#
_cell.length_a   1.000
_cell.length_b   1.000
_cell.length_c   1.000
_cell.angle_alpha   90.00
_cell.angle_beta   90.00
_cell.angle_gamma   90.00
#
_symmetry.space_group_name_H-M   'P 1'
#
loop_
_entity.id
_entity.type
_entity.pdbx_description
1 polymer ?
#
loop_
_entity_poly.entity_id
_entity_poly.type
_entity_poly.pdbx_seq_one_letter_code
_entity_poly.pdbx_strand_id
1 'polypeptide(L)'
;MAPQEKYEIWMQLVKGETTIGEAATRSGVDRSTISKLRDVARQGALDALARSRPGKRDKERDFELAEARAEAERLRKALAEMAVKLTLTEGKEPWD
;
A
#
# COMPACT_ATOMS: atom_id res chain seq x y z
N MET A 1 1.51 0.06 -35.20
CA MET A 1 0.87 -0.58 -34.03
C MET A 1 0.52 0.45 -32.98
N ALA A 2 -0.75 0.50 -32.60
CA ALA A 2 -1.23 1.37 -31.52
C ALA A 2 -0.72 0.89 -30.15
N PRO A 3 -0.62 1.76 -29.12
CA PRO A 3 -0.17 1.35 -27.78
C PRO A 3 -0.97 0.18 -27.19
N GLN A 4 -2.30 0.22 -27.32
CA GLN A 4 -3.20 -0.84 -26.86
C GLN A 4 -2.92 -2.18 -27.55
N GLU A 5 -2.74 -2.16 -28.87
CA GLU A 5 -2.40 -3.36 -29.66
C GLU A 5 -1.07 -3.97 -29.20
N LYS A 6 -0.06 -3.14 -28.91
CA LYS A 6 1.22 -3.62 -28.36
C LYS A 6 1.04 -4.29 -27.01
N TYR A 7 0.19 -3.72 -26.15
CA TYR A 7 -0.12 -4.29 -24.84
C TYR A 7 -0.82 -5.65 -24.95
N GLU A 8 -1.79 -5.79 -25.85
CA GLU A 8 -2.48 -7.06 -26.09
C GLU A 8 -1.54 -8.15 -26.60
N ILE A 9 -0.68 -7.83 -27.58
CA ILE A 9 0.36 -8.76 -28.06
C ILE A 9 1.28 -9.18 -26.91
N TRP A 10 1.72 -8.23 -26.08
CA TRP A 10 2.57 -8.53 -24.92
C TRP A 10 1.86 -9.47 -23.92
N MET A 11 0.57 -9.25 -23.64
CA MET A 11 -0.21 -10.12 -22.76
C MET A 11 -0.36 -11.54 -23.30
N GLN A 12 -0.64 -11.69 -24.60
CA GLN A 12 -0.70 -13.01 -25.24
C GLN A 12 0.65 -13.73 -25.17
N LEU A 13 1.77 -13.01 -25.39
CA LEU A 13 3.11 -13.57 -25.27
C LEU A 13 3.43 -14.02 -23.83
N VAL A 14 3.07 -13.22 -22.82
CA VAL A 14 3.32 -13.55 -21.40
C VAL A 14 2.50 -14.76 -20.96
N LYS A 15 1.27 -14.89 -21.45
CA LYS A 15 0.39 -16.04 -21.16
C LYS A 15 0.72 -17.29 -21.98
N GLY A 16 1.62 -17.19 -22.96
CA GLY A 16 1.94 -18.27 -23.89
C GLY A 16 0.82 -18.58 -24.91
N GLU A 17 -0.12 -17.66 -25.11
CA GLU A 17 -1.24 -17.79 -26.06
C GLU A 17 -0.81 -17.57 -27.52
N THR A 18 0.36 -16.96 -27.73
CA THR A 18 0.94 -16.71 -29.05
C THR A 18 2.47 -16.79 -28.97
N THR A 19 3.11 -17.09 -30.08
CA THR A 19 4.56 -16.99 -30.26
C THR A 19 4.95 -15.66 -30.90
N ILE A 20 6.25 -15.33 -30.82
CA ILE A 20 6.81 -14.15 -31.51
C ILE A 20 6.56 -14.23 -33.02
N GLY A 21 6.68 -15.42 -33.61
CA GLY A 21 6.45 -15.64 -35.04
C GLY A 21 5.00 -15.40 -35.45
N GLU A 22 4.05 -15.98 -34.72
CA GLU A 22 2.62 -15.83 -35.01
C GLU A 22 2.14 -14.39 -34.84
N ALA A 23 2.58 -13.72 -33.77
CA ALA A 23 2.30 -12.31 -33.55
C ALA A 23 2.89 -11.43 -34.67
N ALA A 24 4.13 -11.71 -35.10
CA ALA A 24 4.78 -10.99 -36.19
C ALA A 24 4.00 -11.14 -37.51
N THR A 25 3.62 -12.37 -37.86
CA THR A 25 2.81 -12.66 -39.05
C THR A 25 1.45 -11.97 -38.99
N ARG A 26 0.73 -12.05 -37.87
CA ARG A 26 -0.61 -11.45 -37.71
C ARG A 26 -0.56 -9.92 -37.82
N SER A 27 0.47 -9.29 -37.25
CA SER A 27 0.63 -7.84 -37.25
C SER A 27 1.36 -7.31 -38.50
N GLY A 28 1.79 -8.18 -39.42
CA GLY A 28 2.52 -7.78 -40.63
C GLY A 28 3.87 -7.11 -40.34
N VAL A 29 4.53 -7.49 -39.25
CA VAL A 29 5.83 -6.90 -38.83
C VAL A 29 6.90 -7.97 -38.72
N ASP A 30 8.16 -7.55 -38.61
CA ASP A 30 9.27 -8.48 -38.39
C ASP A 30 9.30 -9.03 -36.95
N ARG A 31 9.85 -10.24 -36.78
CA ARG A 31 10.03 -10.89 -35.47
C ARG A 31 10.89 -10.04 -34.52
N SER A 32 11.84 -9.26 -35.03
CA SER A 32 12.64 -8.34 -34.21
C SER A 32 11.79 -7.22 -33.60
N THR A 33 10.73 -6.78 -34.30
CA THR A 33 9.80 -5.76 -33.79
C THR A 33 9.02 -6.29 -32.60
N ILE A 34 8.52 -7.52 -32.70
CA ILE A 34 7.81 -8.19 -31.60
C ILE A 34 8.76 -8.51 -30.43
N SER A 35 9.99 -8.92 -30.72
CA SER A 35 11.00 -9.16 -29.69
C SER A 35 11.33 -7.87 -28.92
N LYS A 36 11.58 -6.77 -29.64
CA LYS A 36 11.82 -5.45 -29.04
C LYS A 36 10.61 -4.96 -28.23
N LEU A 37 9.40 -5.18 -28.72
CA LEU A 37 8.16 -4.86 -28.00
C LEU A 37 8.10 -5.59 -26.65
N ARG A 38 8.36 -6.91 -26.63
CA ARG A 38 8.37 -7.71 -25.41
C ARG A 38 9.37 -7.18 -24.39
N ASP A 39 10.57 -6.84 -24.85
CA ASP A 39 11.65 -6.37 -23.98
C ASP A 39 11.34 -4.98 -23.40
N VAL A 40 10.85 -4.05 -24.23
CA VAL A 40 10.42 -2.71 -23.79
C VAL A 40 9.25 -2.78 -22.80
N ALA A 41 8.25 -3.63 -23.06
CA ALA A 41 7.10 -3.79 -22.17
C ALA A 41 7.52 -4.37 -20.81
N ARG A 42 8.39 -5.38 -20.81
CA ARG A 42 8.96 -5.95 -19.58
C ARG A 42 9.74 -4.90 -18.79
N GLN A 43 10.65 -4.17 -19.44
CA GLN A 43 11.45 -3.16 -18.78
C GLN A 43 10.58 -2.04 -18.21
N GLY A 44 9.61 -1.54 -18.97
CA GLY A 44 8.69 -0.51 -18.51
C GLY A 44 7.87 -0.94 -17.29
N ALA A 45 7.44 -2.21 -17.25
CA ALA A 45 6.75 -2.77 -16.09
C ALA A 45 7.67 -2.84 -14.86
N LEU A 46 8.90 -3.36 -15.01
CA LEU A 46 9.88 -3.43 -13.93
C LEU A 46 10.26 -2.05 -13.41
N ASP A 47 10.46 -1.08 -14.29
CA ASP A 47 10.76 0.31 -13.94
C ASP A 47 9.61 0.97 -13.17
N ALA A 48 8.37 0.73 -13.60
CA ALA A 48 7.19 1.24 -12.92
C ALA A 48 7.03 0.62 -11.53
N LEU A 49 7.25 -0.69 -11.41
CA LEU A 49 7.19 -1.41 -10.14
C LEU A 49 8.31 -0.98 -9.19
N ALA A 50 9.53 -0.77 -9.68
CA ALA A 50 10.65 -0.27 -8.89
C ALA A 50 10.38 1.14 -8.31
N ARG A 51 9.66 1.99 -9.06
CA ARG A 51 9.21 3.30 -8.58
C ARG A 51 7.96 3.23 -7.69
N SER A 52 7.21 2.13 -7.74
CA SER A 52 5.99 1.95 -6.98
C SER A 52 6.32 1.76 -5.51
N ARG A 53 6.04 2.78 -4.70
CA ARG A 53 6.12 2.68 -3.24
C ARG A 53 4.84 2.01 -2.76
N PRO A 54 4.90 1.11 -1.76
CA PRO A 54 3.71 0.67 -1.07
C PRO A 54 2.84 1.89 -0.72
N GLY A 55 1.54 1.84 -1.02
CA GLY A 55 0.62 2.89 -0.64
C GLY A 55 0.79 3.23 0.84
N LYS A 56 0.44 4.45 1.27
CA LYS A 56 0.35 4.73 2.70
C LYS A 56 -0.50 3.62 3.30
N ARG A 57 0.05 2.89 4.28
CA ARG A 57 -0.73 1.95 5.08
C ARG A 57 -1.95 2.72 5.53
N ASP A 58 -3.12 2.40 4.98
CA ASP A 58 -4.37 2.86 5.55
C ASP A 58 -4.35 2.34 6.96
N LYS A 59 -4.31 3.28 7.93
CA LYS A 59 -4.28 3.08 9.39
C LYS A 59 -4.72 1.66 9.72
N GLU A 60 -3.80 0.72 9.64
CA GLU A 60 -4.08 -0.68 9.91
C GLU A 60 -4.05 -0.70 11.41
N ARG A 61 -5.21 -0.29 11.96
CA ARG A 61 -5.59 -0.14 13.36
C ARG A 61 -4.37 -0.10 14.25
N ASP A 62 -3.96 1.12 14.60
CA ASP A 62 -2.96 1.35 15.64
C ASP A 62 -3.53 0.88 16.99
N PHE A 63 -3.65 -0.45 17.14
CA PHE A 63 -4.29 -1.14 18.25
C PHE A 63 -3.56 -0.81 19.53
N GLU A 64 -2.22 -0.70 19.45
CA GLU A 64 -1.38 -0.24 20.54
C GLU A 64 -1.77 1.19 20.97
N LEU A 65 -1.98 2.11 20.02
CA LEU A 65 -2.44 3.46 20.36
C LEU A 65 -3.87 3.48 20.92
N ALA A 66 -4.76 2.63 20.43
CA ALA A 66 -6.13 2.53 20.92
C ALA A 66 -6.17 1.94 22.34
N GLU A 67 -5.41 0.89 22.60
CA GLU A 67 -5.25 0.26 23.92
C GLU A 67 -4.59 1.23 24.91
N ALA A 68 -3.52 1.91 24.51
CA ALA A 68 -2.86 2.92 25.33
C ALA A 68 -3.81 4.07 25.70
N ARG A 69 -4.68 4.50 24.79
CA ARG A 69 -5.70 5.53 25.07
C ARG A 69 -6.77 5.03 26.03
N ALA A 70 -7.23 3.80 25.89
CA ALA A 70 -8.22 3.20 26.79
C ALA A 70 -7.66 3.07 28.21
N GLU A 71 -6.41 2.62 28.33
CA GLU A 71 -5.76 2.49 29.64
C GLU A 71 -5.48 3.84 30.29
N ALA A 72 -5.04 4.84 29.51
CA ALA A 72 -4.87 6.20 30.01
C ALA A 72 -6.17 6.78 30.58
N GLU A 73 -7.32 6.49 29.95
CA GLU A 73 -8.62 6.95 30.44
C GLU A 73 -9.05 6.23 31.71
N ARG A 74 -8.84 4.91 31.79
CA ARG A 74 -9.08 4.12 33.01
C ARG A 74 -8.26 4.66 34.18
N LEU A 75 -6.97 4.91 33.98
CA LEU A 75 -6.06 5.44 34.99
C LEU A 75 -6.45 6.86 35.41
N ARG A 76 -6.82 7.74 34.47
CA ARG A 76 -7.31 9.09 34.78
C ARG A 76 -8.53 9.06 35.68
N LYS A 77 -9.50 8.20 35.39
CA LYS A 77 -10.71 8.05 36.21
C LYS A 77 -10.36 7.59 37.63
N ALA A 78 -9.51 6.58 37.75
CA ALA A 78 -9.07 6.08 39.05
C ALA A 78 -8.33 7.17 39.86
N LEU A 79 -7.43 7.93 39.21
CA LEU A 79 -6.73 9.04 39.84
C LEU A 79 -7.68 10.15 40.29
N ALA A 80 -8.68 10.50 39.47
CA ALA A 80 -9.70 11.49 39.84
C ALA A 80 -10.51 11.04 41.06
N GLU A 81 -10.94 9.77 41.10
CA GLU A 81 -11.65 9.21 42.26
C GLU A 81 -10.78 9.21 43.52
N MET A 82 -9.49 8.88 43.41
CA MET A 82 -8.55 8.93 44.53
C MET A 82 -8.30 10.36 45.01
N ALA A 83 -8.14 11.32 44.10
CA ALA A 83 -7.96 12.73 44.44
C ALA A 83 -9.17 13.31 45.18
N VAL A 84 -10.39 12.94 44.76
CA VAL A 84 -11.62 13.32 45.48
C VAL A 84 -11.62 12.72 46.89
N LYS A 85 -11.33 11.43 47.05
CA LYS A 85 -11.26 10.79 48.37
C LYS A 85 -10.23 11.46 49.27
N LEU A 86 -9.04 11.73 48.74
CA LEU A 86 -7.95 12.40 49.46
C LEU A 86 -8.38 13.78 49.96
N THR A 87 -8.99 14.60 49.09
CA THR A 87 -9.46 15.94 49.45
C THR A 87 -10.56 15.90 50.51
N LEU A 88 -11.41 14.87 50.50
CA LEU A 88 -12.44 14.68 51.51
C LEU A 88 -11.88 14.22 52.86
N THR A 89 -10.79 13.44 52.88
CA THR A 89 -10.16 12.94 54.11
C THR A 89 -9.17 13.92 54.73
N GLU A 90 -8.37 14.59 53.91
CA GLU A 90 -7.32 15.51 54.36
C GLU A 90 -7.85 16.95 54.50
N GLY A 91 -9.05 17.23 53.98
CA GLY A 91 -9.55 18.59 53.86
C GLY A 91 -8.84 19.35 52.74
N LYS A 92 -9.27 20.58 52.49
CA LYS A 92 -8.68 21.45 51.47
C LYS A 92 -7.63 22.34 52.15
N GLU A 93 -6.35 22.09 51.94
CA GLU A 93 -5.35 23.11 52.29
C GLU A 93 -5.56 24.34 51.39
N PRO A 94 -5.57 25.56 51.97
CA PRO A 94 -5.52 26.77 51.17
C PRO A 94 -4.24 26.73 50.33
N TRP A 95 -4.36 27.00 49.04
CA TRP A 95 -3.20 27.29 48.21
C TRP A 95 -2.59 28.62 48.70
N ASP A 96 -1.33 28.61 49.13
CA ASP A 96 -0.45 29.79 49.25
C ASP A 96 0.29 30.05 47.92
#